data_AF-A0A1V1WYZ0-F1
#
_entry.id   AF-A0A1V1WYZ0-F1
#
_cell.length_a   1.000
_cell.length_b   1.000
_cell.length_c   1.000
_cell.angle_alpha   90.00
_cell.angle_beta   90.00
_cell.angle_gamma   90.00
#
_symmetry.space_group_name_H-M   'P 1'
#
loop_
_entity.id
_entity.type
_entity.pdbx_description
1 polymer ?
#
loop_
_entity_poly.entity_id
_entity_poly.type
_entity_poly.pdbx_seq_one_letter_code
_entity_poly.pdbx_strand_id
1 'polypeptide(L)'
;MQDEGKGGSAVVKGIFKDRPLNPRLEKKHSDCTVELIAFDFGPNKIQIQAAIVKELLEIDEEAAAKAFEGLCRSFSEVCFEHHIKVDPVDLFILVDDELGSGTSTKFRDVDDGSLFAEILIPTKDFKVHEYWKYTFLHELGHSWFSIKFSHKDIESGYEDLFIDLVAICTFRKTLPPHKRVYREVRKHRTYFLTQQSKRFLGKELYKQILHDPEVYLRDLRQKI
;
A
#
# COMPACT_ATOMS: atom_id res chain seq x y z
N MET A 1 27.55 8.13 29.39
CA MET A 1 26.10 7.92 29.60
C MET A 1 25.38 9.08 28.95
N GLN A 2 24.86 8.90 27.74
CA GLN A 2 23.96 9.84 27.09
C GLN A 2 22.91 9.04 26.31
N ASP A 3 21.71 9.57 26.37
CA ASP A 3 20.39 8.96 26.18
C ASP A 3 20.21 8.02 24.97
N GLU A 4 19.71 6.82 25.28
CA GLU A 4 18.96 6.02 24.33
C GLU A 4 17.56 6.64 24.19
N GLY A 5 17.32 7.31 23.05
CA GLY A 5 15.99 7.72 22.64
C GLY A 5 15.10 6.50 22.44
N LYS A 6 14.33 6.15 23.47
CA LYS A 6 13.23 5.18 23.35
C LYS A 6 12.15 5.75 22.45
N GLY A 7 12.18 5.39 21.17
CA GLY A 7 11.03 5.46 20.28
C GLY A 7 9.99 4.46 20.77
N GLY A 8 9.17 4.87 21.75
CA GLY A 8 8.10 4.05 22.29
C GLY A 8 6.96 3.96 21.29
N SER A 9 6.71 2.76 20.75
CA SER A 9 5.42 2.41 20.13
C SER A 9 4.32 2.63 21.18
N ALA A 10 3.43 3.59 20.96
CA ALA A 10 2.28 3.81 21.81
C ALA A 10 1.06 3.09 21.21
N VAL A 11 0.42 2.22 21.99
CA VAL A 11 -0.90 1.69 21.66
C VAL A 11 -1.89 2.86 21.76
N VAL A 12 -2.39 3.31 20.62
CA VAL A 12 -3.40 4.36 20.54
C VAL A 12 -4.73 3.69 20.26
N LYS A 13 -5.72 3.87 21.15
CA LYS A 13 -7.11 3.64 20.76
C LYS A 13 -7.46 4.71 19.72
N GLY A 14 -7.43 4.33 18.45
CA GLY A 14 -7.87 5.18 17.35
C GLY A 14 -9.37 5.31 17.45
N ILE A 15 -9.83 6.51 17.79
CA ILE A 15 -11.23 6.87 17.68
C ILE A 15 -11.34 7.63 16.36
N PHE A 16 -12.04 7.07 15.38
CA PHE A 16 -12.31 7.75 14.10
C PHE A 16 -13.41 8.81 14.22
N LYS A 17 -13.70 9.29 15.43
CA LYS A 17 -14.77 10.26 15.66
C LYS A 17 -14.43 11.53 14.88
N ASP A 18 -15.44 12.02 14.17
CA ASP A 18 -15.45 13.28 13.44
C ASP A 18 -14.61 13.32 12.15
N ARG A 19 -14.09 12.17 11.66
CA ARG A 19 -13.44 12.06 10.34
C ARG A 19 -14.35 11.40 9.31
N PRO A 20 -14.31 11.84 8.03
CA PRO A 20 -14.96 11.09 6.97
C PRO A 20 -14.28 9.73 6.84
N LEU A 21 -15.09 8.66 6.86
CA LEU A 21 -14.64 7.29 6.75
C LEU A 21 -15.14 6.67 5.45
N ASN A 22 -14.46 5.64 4.97
CA ASN A 22 -15.07 4.78 3.95
C ASN A 22 -16.39 4.18 4.49
N PRO A 23 -17.52 4.23 3.75
CA PRO A 23 -18.80 3.71 4.20
C PRO A 23 -18.76 2.25 4.69
N ARG A 24 -17.80 1.46 4.18
CA ARG A 24 -17.58 0.09 4.63
C ARG A 24 -17.02 0.03 6.04
N LEU A 25 -16.07 0.91 6.36
CA LEU A 25 -15.52 1.02 7.71
C LEU A 25 -16.56 1.55 8.68
N GLU A 26 -17.37 2.54 8.28
CA GLU A 26 -18.48 3.05 9.10
C GLU A 26 -19.44 1.92 9.50
N LYS A 27 -19.76 1.04 8.54
CA LYS A 27 -20.62 -0.12 8.80
C LYS A 27 -19.95 -1.18 9.69
N LYS A 28 -18.65 -1.43 9.50
CA LYS A 28 -17.89 -2.47 10.22
C LYS A 28 -17.56 -2.06 11.65
N HIS A 29 -17.30 -0.78 11.87
CA HIS A 29 -16.92 -0.19 13.15
C HIS A 29 -17.96 0.85 13.54
N SER A 30 -19.16 0.39 13.89
CA SER A 30 -20.29 1.27 14.26
C SER A 30 -20.03 2.10 15.53
N ASP A 31 -19.09 1.68 16.37
CA ASP A 31 -18.58 2.43 17.52
C ASP A 31 -17.31 3.25 17.19
N CYS A 32 -16.85 3.19 15.92
CA CYS A 32 -15.67 3.88 15.38
C CYS A 32 -14.40 3.68 16.21
N THR A 33 -14.30 2.58 16.96
CA THR A 33 -13.19 2.31 17.87
C THR A 33 -12.35 1.17 17.33
N VAL A 34 -11.11 1.48 16.94
CA VAL A 34 -10.14 0.48 16.49
C VAL A 34 -8.85 0.67 17.28
N GLU A 35 -8.30 -0.43 17.80
CA GLU A 35 -6.98 -0.40 18.41
C GLU A 35 -5.91 -0.27 17.32
N LEU A 36 -5.09 0.78 17.41
CA LEU A 36 -4.09 1.11 16.41
C LEU A 36 -2.70 1.18 17.06
N ILE A 37 -1.71 0.70 16.32
CA ILE A 37 -0.30 0.90 16.59
C ILE A 37 0.16 2.02 15.66
N ALA A 38 0.84 3.03 16.20
CA ALA A 38 1.25 4.20 15.42
C ALA A 38 2.77 4.37 15.42
N PHE A 39 3.30 4.84 14.30
CA PHE A 39 4.67 5.32 14.18
C PHE A 39 4.73 6.49 13.19
N ASP A 40 5.75 7.33 13.35
CA ASP A 40 5.98 8.46 12.46
C ASP A 40 6.90 8.05 11.31
N PHE A 41 6.58 8.49 10.10
CA PHE A 41 7.38 8.31 8.89
C PHE A 41 7.59 9.67 8.21
N GLY A 42 8.67 10.35 8.59
CA GLY A 42 8.93 11.71 8.16
C GLY A 42 7.82 12.65 8.66
N PRO A 43 7.14 13.41 7.79
CA PRO A 43 6.01 14.26 8.19
C PRO A 43 4.68 13.50 8.34
N ASN A 44 4.63 12.23 7.94
CA ASN A 44 3.38 11.46 7.90
C ASN A 44 3.27 10.57 9.15
N LYS A 45 2.06 10.43 9.66
CA LYS A 45 1.72 9.44 10.69
C LYS A 45 1.18 8.18 10.04
N ILE A 46 1.70 7.01 10.42
CA ILE A 46 1.22 5.72 9.96
C ILE A 46 0.60 4.97 11.14
N GLN A 47 -0.62 4.50 10.96
CA GLN A 47 -1.40 3.80 11.96
C GLN A 47 -1.85 2.44 11.42
N ILE A 48 -1.55 1.37 12.14
CA ILE A 48 -1.85 -0.02 11.75
C ILE A 48 -2.84 -0.60 12.74
N GLN A 49 -3.88 -1.27 12.25
CA GLN A 49 -4.80 -2.02 13.09
C GLN A 49 -4.08 -3.11 13.88
N ALA A 50 -4.25 -3.10 15.20
CA ALA A 50 -3.55 -4.03 16.10
C ALA A 50 -3.81 -5.51 15.77
N ALA A 51 -4.99 -5.85 15.23
CA ALA A 51 -5.31 -7.20 14.77
C ALA A 51 -4.37 -7.69 13.64
N ILE A 52 -3.88 -6.79 12.76
CA ILE A 52 -2.86 -7.15 11.76
C ILE A 52 -1.62 -7.70 12.45
N VAL A 53 -1.17 -7.05 13.53
CA VAL A 53 0.05 -7.39 14.24
C VAL A 53 -0.16 -8.62 15.11
N LYS A 54 -1.18 -8.61 15.95
CA LYS A 54 -1.42 -9.62 16.99
C LYS A 54 -1.98 -10.93 16.43
N GLU A 55 -2.85 -10.88 15.42
CA GLU A 55 -3.61 -12.05 14.96
C GLU A 55 -3.20 -12.55 13.57
N LEU A 56 -2.76 -11.66 12.67
CA LEU A 56 -2.45 -12.05 11.29
C LEU A 56 -0.96 -12.25 11.03
N LEU A 57 -0.11 -11.41 11.62
CA LEU A 57 1.34 -11.52 11.49
C LEU A 57 1.96 -12.29 12.66
N GLU A 58 1.32 -12.30 13.83
CA GLU A 58 1.79 -12.95 15.07
C GLU A 58 3.21 -12.48 15.46
N ILE A 59 3.47 -11.18 15.32
CA ILE A 59 4.73 -10.53 15.68
C ILE A 59 4.48 -9.44 16.72
N ASP A 60 5.55 -8.97 17.38
CA ASP A 60 5.45 -7.82 18.26
C ASP A 60 5.27 -6.50 17.50
N GLU A 61 4.80 -5.47 18.21
CA GLU A 61 4.48 -4.16 17.64
C GLU A 61 5.69 -3.45 17.06
N GLU A 62 6.87 -3.61 17.67
CA GLU A 62 8.11 -2.99 17.20
C GLU A 62 8.58 -3.64 15.89
N ALA A 63 8.50 -4.96 15.79
CA ALA A 63 8.79 -5.70 14.57
C ALA A 63 7.80 -5.34 13.45
N ALA A 64 6.51 -5.17 13.77
CA ALA A 64 5.51 -4.70 12.81
C ALA A 64 5.81 -3.28 12.33
N ALA A 65 6.04 -2.33 13.24
CA ALA A 65 6.38 -0.96 12.90
C ALA A 65 7.61 -0.91 11.97
N LYS A 66 8.69 -1.63 12.30
CA LYS A 66 9.90 -1.73 11.45
C LYS A 66 9.59 -2.35 10.08
N ALA A 67 8.73 -3.35 10.01
CA ALA A 67 8.37 -4.00 8.74
C ALA A 67 7.61 -3.05 7.81
N PHE A 68 6.60 -2.34 8.33
CA PHE A 68 5.85 -1.35 7.55
C PHE A 68 6.70 -0.12 7.20
N GLU A 69 7.47 0.39 8.16
CA GLU A 69 8.42 1.49 7.93
C GLU A 69 9.44 1.13 6.84
N GLY A 70 9.99 -0.08 6.87
CA GLY A 70 10.92 -0.57 5.84
C GLY A 70 10.30 -0.64 4.44
N LEU A 71 9.03 -1.01 4.34
CA LEU A 71 8.27 -1.00 3.08
C LEU A 71 8.05 0.44 2.59
N CYS A 72 7.58 1.33 3.45
CA CYS A 72 7.39 2.75 3.15
C CYS A 72 8.68 3.44 2.71
N ARG A 73 9.80 3.16 3.39
CA ARG A 73 11.12 3.70 3.06
C ARG A 73 11.57 3.23 1.68
N SER A 74 11.51 1.92 1.44
CA SER A 74 11.93 1.34 0.16
C SER A 74 11.05 1.83 -1.01
N PHE A 75 9.75 1.99 -0.77
CA PHE A 75 8.83 2.56 -1.75
C PHE A 75 9.16 4.02 -2.07
N SER A 76 9.45 4.81 -1.03
CA SER A 76 9.87 6.21 -1.18
C SER A 76 11.18 6.34 -1.93
N GLU A 77 12.15 5.45 -1.69
CA GLU A 77 13.42 5.39 -2.43
C GLU A 77 13.20 5.08 -3.92
N VAL A 78 12.35 4.11 -4.25
CA VAL A 78 11.98 3.84 -5.65
C VAL A 78 11.30 5.05 -6.28
N CYS A 79 10.37 5.69 -5.58
CA CYS A 79 9.73 6.91 -6.07
C CYS A 79 10.76 8.01 -6.34
N PHE A 80 11.71 8.21 -5.43
CA PHE A 80 12.78 9.19 -5.59
C PHE A 80 13.67 8.91 -6.81
N GLU A 81 14.16 7.67 -6.95
CA GLU A 81 15.01 7.25 -8.08
C GLU A 81 14.32 7.40 -9.43
N HIS A 82 13.01 7.13 -9.48
CA HIS A 82 12.20 7.27 -10.68
C HIS A 82 11.54 8.65 -10.81
N HIS A 83 11.88 9.61 -9.94
CA HIS A 83 11.32 10.97 -9.86
C HIS A 83 9.78 11.01 -9.90
N ILE A 84 9.15 10.11 -9.16
CA ILE A 84 7.71 10.01 -8.93
C ILE A 84 7.40 10.92 -7.73
N LYS A 85 6.51 11.89 -7.92
CA LYS A 85 6.10 12.79 -6.84
C LYS A 85 5.10 12.09 -5.93
N VAL A 86 5.30 12.26 -4.63
CA VAL A 86 4.40 11.76 -3.58
C VAL A 86 3.86 12.91 -2.75
N ASP A 87 2.62 12.78 -2.29
CA ASP A 87 1.99 13.70 -1.35
C ASP A 87 2.31 13.28 0.10
N PRO A 88 2.41 14.23 1.05
CA PRO A 88 2.39 13.90 2.47
C PRO A 88 0.97 13.47 2.87
N VAL A 89 0.80 12.20 3.20
CA VAL A 89 -0.50 11.58 3.48
C VAL A 89 -0.34 10.66 4.69
N ASP A 90 -1.11 10.94 5.74
CA ASP A 90 -1.25 10.05 6.90
C ASP A 90 -1.97 8.76 6.50
N LEU A 91 -1.57 7.62 7.05
CA LEU A 91 -2.09 6.32 6.65
C LEU A 91 -2.81 5.61 7.79
N PHE A 92 -3.98 5.07 7.48
CA PHE A 92 -4.73 4.13 8.32
C PHE A 92 -4.77 2.78 7.62
N ILE A 93 -4.01 1.81 8.12
CA ILE A 93 -3.87 0.47 7.55
C ILE A 93 -4.74 -0.49 8.34
N LEU A 94 -5.77 -1.02 7.71
CA LEU A 94 -6.83 -1.82 8.33
C LEU A 94 -7.03 -3.12 7.56
N VAL A 95 -7.78 -4.06 8.16
CA VAL A 95 -8.11 -5.33 7.53
C VAL A 95 -9.59 -5.55 7.31
N ASP A 96 -9.88 -6.20 6.19
CA ASP A 96 -11.24 -6.57 5.84
C ASP A 96 -11.34 -7.97 5.23
N ASP A 97 -12.00 -8.86 5.95
CA ASP A 97 -12.21 -10.27 5.60
C ASP A 97 -13.20 -10.46 4.45
N GLU A 98 -14.06 -9.49 4.22
CA GLU A 98 -15.01 -9.52 3.11
C GLU A 98 -14.44 -8.92 1.81
N LEU A 99 -13.19 -8.44 1.78
CA LEU A 99 -12.60 -7.87 0.57
C LEU A 99 -12.13 -8.93 -0.44
N GLY A 100 -12.48 -8.70 -1.70
CA GLY A 100 -11.94 -9.44 -2.85
C GLY A 100 -10.49 -9.06 -3.17
N SER A 101 -10.09 -7.83 -2.90
CA SER A 101 -8.77 -7.25 -3.20
C SER A 101 -8.50 -6.07 -2.27
N GLY A 102 -7.24 -5.62 -2.21
CA GLY A 102 -6.91 -4.35 -1.57
C GLY A 102 -7.71 -3.19 -2.14
N THR A 103 -7.91 -2.17 -1.32
CA THR A 103 -8.45 -0.88 -1.74
C THR A 103 -7.85 0.22 -0.88
N SER A 104 -7.78 1.41 -1.44
CA SER A 104 -7.45 2.63 -0.72
C SER A 104 -8.51 3.70 -0.95
N THR A 105 -8.69 4.58 0.02
CA THR A 105 -9.52 5.76 -0.11
C THR A 105 -8.79 6.94 0.50
N LYS A 106 -8.59 8.00 -0.29
CA LYS A 106 -7.89 9.21 0.13
C LYS A 106 -8.89 10.31 0.44
N PHE A 107 -8.71 10.94 1.59
CA PHE A 107 -9.56 11.98 2.13
C PHE A 107 -8.76 13.26 2.37
N ARG A 108 -9.50 14.35 2.54
CA ARG A 108 -8.96 15.61 3.04
C ARG A 108 -9.64 15.91 4.36
N ASP A 109 -8.85 16.13 5.40
CA ASP A 109 -9.34 16.54 6.71
C ASP A 109 -10.02 17.92 6.58
N VAL A 110 -11.19 18.06 7.19
CA VAL A 110 -12.01 19.27 7.08
C VAL A 110 -11.49 20.41 7.96
N ASP A 111 -10.73 20.09 9.01
CA ASP A 111 -10.28 21.06 10.01
C ASP A 111 -8.98 21.75 9.58
N ASP A 112 -7.99 20.98 9.12
CA ASP A 112 -6.65 21.50 8.76
C ASP A 112 -6.27 21.31 7.28
N GLY A 113 -7.12 20.65 6.50
CA GLY A 113 -6.88 20.40 5.08
C GLY A 113 -5.80 19.36 4.79
N SER A 114 -5.26 18.68 5.82
CA SER A 114 -4.29 17.61 5.68
C SER A 114 -4.87 16.43 4.90
N LEU A 115 -4.01 15.63 4.29
CA LEU A 115 -4.40 14.44 3.55
C LEU A 115 -4.21 13.22 4.43
N PHE A 116 -5.20 12.35 4.43
CA PHE A 116 -5.06 11.01 4.99
C PHE A 116 -5.66 9.98 4.03
N ALA A 117 -5.22 8.75 4.14
CA ALA A 117 -5.76 7.65 3.37
C ALA A 117 -5.98 6.42 4.23
N GLU A 118 -7.07 5.73 3.93
CA GLU A 118 -7.37 4.41 4.46
C GLU A 118 -6.90 3.37 3.47
N ILE A 119 -6.10 2.42 3.92
CA ILE A 119 -5.67 1.25 3.16
C ILE A 119 -6.30 0.02 3.79
N LEU A 120 -7.18 -0.65 3.05
CA LEU A 120 -7.84 -1.87 3.50
C LEU A 120 -7.19 -3.07 2.83
N ILE A 121 -6.62 -3.98 3.63
CA ILE A 121 -5.98 -5.20 3.15
C ILE A 121 -6.88 -6.40 3.44
N PRO A 122 -7.15 -7.28 2.45
CA PRO A 122 -7.89 -8.50 2.68
C PRO A 122 -7.18 -9.42 3.69
N THR A 123 -7.89 -9.96 4.67
CA THR A 123 -7.27 -10.89 5.65
C THR A 123 -6.65 -12.12 4.98
N LYS A 124 -7.23 -12.57 3.86
CA LYS A 124 -6.69 -13.68 3.05
C LYS A 124 -5.29 -13.41 2.49
N ASP A 125 -4.91 -12.14 2.29
CA ASP A 125 -3.60 -11.79 1.73
C ASP A 125 -2.48 -12.01 2.75
N PHE A 126 -2.80 -12.01 4.05
CA PHE A 126 -1.88 -12.39 5.12
C PHE A 126 -1.65 -13.89 5.21
N LYS A 127 -2.60 -14.71 4.71
CA LYS A 127 -2.46 -16.18 4.66
C LYS A 127 -1.53 -16.65 3.54
N VAL A 128 -1.24 -15.78 2.57
CA VAL A 128 -0.36 -16.06 1.45
C VAL A 128 1.01 -15.41 1.73
N HIS A 129 2.07 -16.23 1.72
CA HIS A 129 3.41 -15.82 2.17
C HIS A 129 3.86 -14.47 1.57
N GLU A 130 3.97 -13.47 2.46
CA GLU A 130 4.41 -12.09 2.16
C GLU A 130 3.53 -11.33 1.14
N TYR A 131 2.39 -11.87 0.71
CA TYR A 131 1.55 -11.25 -0.31
C TYR A 131 0.86 -9.97 0.16
N TRP A 132 0.49 -9.89 1.45
CA TRP A 132 -0.01 -8.65 2.06
C TRP A 132 0.92 -7.45 1.84
N LYS A 133 2.25 -7.66 1.79
CA LYS A 133 3.21 -6.59 1.52
C LYS A 133 2.95 -5.98 0.15
N TYR A 134 2.51 -6.80 -0.80
CA TYR A 134 2.27 -6.36 -2.17
C TYR A 134 1.00 -5.56 -2.25
N THR A 135 -0.07 -6.11 -1.66
CA THR A 135 -1.33 -5.40 -1.56
C THR A 135 -1.12 -4.05 -0.90
N PHE A 136 -0.39 -4.00 0.23
CA PHE A 136 -0.02 -2.75 0.89
C PHE A 136 0.70 -1.77 -0.05
N LEU A 137 1.80 -2.17 -0.70
CA LEU A 137 2.56 -1.29 -1.58
C LEU A 137 1.77 -0.78 -2.79
N HIS A 138 0.86 -1.60 -3.32
CA HIS A 138 -0.03 -1.20 -4.41
C HIS A 138 -1.02 -0.13 -3.93
N GLU A 139 -1.74 -0.38 -2.83
CA GLU A 139 -2.69 0.59 -2.29
C GLU A 139 -1.98 1.88 -1.77
N LEU A 140 -0.73 1.75 -1.35
CA LEU A 140 0.14 2.88 -1.03
C LEU A 140 0.37 3.78 -2.25
N GLY A 141 0.55 3.20 -3.44
CA GLY A 141 0.70 3.97 -4.69
C GLY A 141 -0.52 4.83 -5.01
N HIS A 142 -1.72 4.26 -4.93
CA HIS A 142 -2.98 5.03 -5.11
C HIS A 142 -3.11 6.17 -4.08
N SER A 143 -2.62 5.96 -2.85
CA SER A 143 -2.72 6.94 -1.77
C SER A 143 -1.68 8.05 -1.86
N TRP A 144 -0.44 7.70 -2.19
CA TRP A 144 0.71 8.59 -2.12
C TRP A 144 1.04 9.30 -3.42
N PHE A 145 0.78 8.73 -4.60
CA PHE A 145 1.17 9.39 -5.85
C PHE A 145 0.46 10.72 -6.02
N SER A 146 1.26 11.76 -6.29
CA SER A 146 0.79 13.09 -6.68
C SER A 146 0.62 13.17 -8.20
N ILE A 147 0.01 12.14 -8.78
CA ILE A 147 -0.21 11.97 -10.22
C ILE A 147 -1.70 11.94 -10.48
N LYS A 148 -2.16 12.74 -11.45
CA LYS A 148 -3.53 12.68 -11.96
C LYS A 148 -3.51 11.88 -13.27
N PHE A 149 -3.90 10.62 -13.20
CA PHE A 149 -4.09 9.81 -14.40
C PHE A 149 -5.29 10.33 -15.20
N SER A 150 -5.18 10.34 -16.53
CA SER A 150 -6.32 10.69 -17.37
C SER A 150 -7.38 9.59 -17.29
N HIS A 151 -8.65 9.92 -17.53
CA HIS A 151 -9.72 8.91 -17.53
C HIS A 151 -9.40 7.73 -18.46
N LYS A 152 -8.76 8.01 -19.61
CA LYS A 152 -8.31 7.00 -20.57
C LYS A 152 -7.23 6.09 -20.01
N ASP A 153 -6.29 6.62 -19.22
CA ASP A 153 -5.23 5.83 -18.60
C ASP A 153 -5.80 4.88 -17.55
N ILE A 154 -6.79 5.35 -16.79
CA ILE A 154 -7.53 4.54 -15.81
C ILE A 154 -8.30 3.42 -16.52
N GLU A 155 -9.10 3.74 -17.54
CA GLU A 155 -9.85 2.74 -18.33
C GLU A 155 -8.93 1.71 -19.01
N SER A 156 -7.73 2.14 -19.39
CA SER A 156 -6.71 1.27 -20.00
C SER A 156 -5.89 0.48 -18.98
N GLY A 157 -6.09 0.69 -17.67
CA GLY A 157 -5.35 0.03 -16.59
C GLY A 157 -3.89 0.50 -16.45
N TYR A 158 -3.53 1.67 -16.99
CA TYR A 158 -2.17 2.20 -16.88
C TYR A 158 -1.84 2.74 -15.50
N GLU A 159 -2.83 3.23 -14.75
CA GLU A 159 -2.66 3.60 -13.35
C GLU A 159 -2.19 2.39 -12.52
N ASP A 160 -2.99 1.32 -12.51
CA ASP A 160 -2.69 0.10 -11.76
C ASP A 160 -1.36 -0.52 -12.20
N LEU A 161 -1.08 -0.53 -13.51
CA LEU A 161 0.21 -1.01 -14.03
C LEU A 161 1.38 -0.16 -13.52
N PHE A 162 1.24 1.16 -13.53
CA PHE A 162 2.28 2.07 -13.05
C PHE A 162 2.57 1.83 -11.56
N ILE A 163 1.51 1.70 -10.76
CA ILE A 163 1.59 1.40 -9.33
C ILE A 163 2.21 0.02 -9.09
N ASP A 164 1.78 -1.01 -9.82
CA ASP A 164 2.32 -2.36 -9.75
C ASP A 164 3.82 -2.39 -10.06
N LEU A 165 4.27 -1.64 -11.07
CA LEU A 165 5.69 -1.55 -11.42
C LEU A 165 6.50 -0.96 -10.27
N VAL A 166 6.02 0.10 -9.61
CA VAL A 166 6.68 0.68 -8.44
C VAL A 166 6.69 -0.30 -7.26
N ALA A 167 5.57 -0.99 -7.00
CA ALA A 167 5.50 -2.01 -5.95
C ALA A 167 6.48 -3.17 -6.22
N ILE A 168 6.58 -3.64 -7.46
CA ILE A 168 7.53 -4.70 -7.87
C ILE A 168 8.98 -4.23 -7.74
N CYS A 169 9.31 -3.00 -8.17
CA CYS A 169 10.64 -2.43 -7.99
C CYS A 169 11.00 -2.35 -6.49
N THR A 170 10.04 -1.94 -5.66
CA THR A 170 10.18 -1.91 -4.20
C THR A 170 10.44 -3.30 -3.62
N PHE A 171 9.74 -4.32 -4.12
CA PHE A 171 10.00 -5.69 -3.72
C PHE A 171 11.39 -6.19 -4.10
N ARG A 172 11.92 -5.83 -5.27
CA ARG A 172 13.25 -6.28 -5.67
C ARG A 172 14.35 -5.77 -4.75
N LYS A 173 14.12 -4.64 -4.07
CA LYS A 173 15.02 -4.10 -3.06
C LYS A 173 14.88 -4.75 -1.68
N THR A 174 13.68 -5.18 -1.33
CA THR A 174 13.36 -5.67 0.03
C THR A 174 13.27 -7.19 0.14
N LEU A 175 13.01 -7.89 -0.97
CA LEU A 175 12.83 -9.33 -1.03
C LEU A 175 13.65 -9.95 -2.18
N PRO A 176 14.36 -11.07 -1.91
CA PRO A 176 15.10 -11.78 -2.94
C PRO A 176 14.22 -12.19 -4.12
N PRO A 177 14.69 -12.08 -5.38
CA PRO A 177 13.89 -12.28 -6.59
C PRO A 177 13.30 -13.69 -6.76
N HIS A 178 13.80 -14.68 -6.02
CA HIS A 178 13.32 -16.07 -6.05
C HIS A 178 12.19 -16.36 -5.05
N LYS A 179 11.73 -15.36 -4.29
CA LYS A 179 10.68 -15.52 -3.29
C LYS A 179 9.35 -15.94 -3.91
N ARG A 180 8.62 -16.77 -3.17
CA ARG A 180 7.29 -17.29 -3.58
C ARG A 180 6.29 -16.17 -3.87
N VAL A 181 6.41 -15.03 -3.19
CA VAL A 181 5.55 -13.86 -3.36
C VAL A 181 5.43 -13.43 -4.82
N TYR A 182 6.51 -13.40 -5.61
CA TYR A 182 6.45 -13.02 -7.03
C TYR A 182 5.56 -13.96 -7.87
N ARG A 183 5.50 -15.24 -7.51
CA ARG A 183 4.58 -16.20 -8.13
C ARG A 183 3.14 -15.97 -7.70
N GLU A 184 2.92 -15.59 -6.45
CA GLU A 184 1.58 -15.30 -5.93
C GLU A 184 1.04 -14.00 -6.51
N VAL A 185 1.86 -12.95 -6.63
CA VAL A 185 1.50 -11.73 -7.38
C VAL A 185 1.06 -12.06 -8.79
N ARG A 186 1.83 -12.89 -9.51
CA ARG A 186 1.47 -13.35 -10.86
C ARG A 186 0.12 -14.08 -10.95
N LYS A 187 -0.28 -14.79 -9.89
CA LYS A 187 -1.50 -15.61 -9.87
C LYS A 187 -2.71 -14.82 -9.40
N HIS A 188 -2.53 -13.95 -8.41
CA HIS A 188 -3.60 -13.33 -7.64
C HIS A 188 -3.88 -11.88 -8.04
N ARG A 189 -2.89 -11.14 -8.57
CA ARG A 189 -3.15 -9.88 -9.28
C ARG A 189 -3.43 -10.20 -10.74
N THR A 190 -4.70 -10.34 -11.08
CA THR A 190 -5.22 -10.46 -12.46
C THR A 190 -5.13 -9.15 -13.26
N TYR A 191 -4.25 -8.21 -12.92
CA TYR A 191 -4.21 -6.84 -13.44
C TYR A 191 -3.57 -6.70 -14.84
N PHE A 192 -3.97 -7.60 -15.74
CA PHE A 192 -4.03 -7.34 -17.17
C PHE A 192 -5.33 -7.86 -17.81
N LEU A 193 -6.34 -8.16 -16.98
CA LEU A 193 -7.72 -8.36 -17.37
C LEU A 193 -8.50 -7.06 -17.14
N THR A 194 -8.22 -6.02 -17.93
CA THR A 194 -9.28 -5.03 -18.14
C THR A 194 -10.36 -5.74 -18.95
N GLN A 195 -11.50 -6.06 -18.34
CA GLN A 195 -12.67 -6.55 -19.11
C GLN A 195 -13.17 -5.50 -20.13
N GLN A 196 -12.65 -4.27 -20.11
CA GLN A 196 -13.13 -3.16 -20.94
C GLN A 196 -12.22 -2.77 -22.12
N SER A 197 -10.92 -3.10 -22.10
CA SER A 197 -10.04 -2.89 -23.25
C SER A 197 -9.66 -4.25 -23.86
N LYS A 198 -9.96 -4.46 -25.15
CA LYS A 198 -9.62 -5.70 -25.89
C LYS A 198 -8.09 -5.91 -26.07
N ARG A 199 -7.24 -5.23 -25.31
CA ARG A 199 -5.77 -5.34 -25.37
C ARG A 199 -5.25 -5.93 -24.08
N PHE A 200 -5.21 -7.25 -24.06
CA PHE A 200 -4.51 -8.03 -23.04
C PHE A 200 -3.02 -7.69 -23.06
N LEU A 201 -2.49 -7.26 -21.93
CA LEU A 201 -1.07 -7.37 -21.64
C LEU A 201 -0.87 -8.81 -21.11
N GLY A 202 -0.62 -9.75 -22.02
CA GLY A 202 -0.67 -11.17 -21.71
C GLY A 202 0.31 -11.61 -20.59
N LYS A 203 0.07 -12.81 -20.04
CA LYS A 203 0.92 -13.50 -19.03
C LYS A 203 2.42 -13.52 -19.39
N GLU A 204 2.76 -13.43 -20.67
CA GLU A 204 4.14 -13.36 -21.18
C GLU A 204 4.76 -11.97 -21.04
N LEU A 205 4.00 -10.89 -21.27
CA LEU A 205 4.50 -9.54 -21.00
C LEU A 205 4.75 -9.34 -19.50
N TYR A 206 3.90 -9.91 -18.64
CA TYR A 206 4.15 -9.89 -17.20
C TYR A 206 5.47 -10.59 -16.81
N LYS A 207 5.87 -11.68 -17.50
CA LYS A 207 7.19 -12.28 -17.26
C LYS A 207 8.32 -11.34 -17.69
N GLN A 208 8.15 -10.63 -18.80
CA GLN A 208 9.13 -9.65 -19.28
C GLN A 208 9.25 -8.46 -18.32
N ILE A 209 8.11 -7.97 -17.82
CA ILE A 209 8.05 -6.93 -16.79
C ILE A 209 8.75 -7.39 -15.51
N LEU A 210 8.48 -8.60 -15.01
CA LEU A 210 9.15 -9.10 -13.81
C LEU A 210 10.67 -9.29 -14.01
N HIS A 211 11.11 -9.53 -15.24
CA HIS A 211 12.53 -9.64 -15.56
C HIS A 211 13.25 -8.30 -15.37
N ASP A 212 12.65 -7.21 -15.85
CA ASP A 212 13.22 -5.86 -15.78
C ASP A 212 12.12 -4.77 -15.59
N PRO A 213 11.56 -4.62 -14.38
CA PRO A 213 10.43 -3.74 -14.14
C PRO A 213 10.83 -2.26 -14.19
N GLU A 214 12.10 -1.93 -13.94
CA GLU A 214 12.61 -0.56 -13.95
C GLU A 214 12.60 0.04 -15.36
N VAL A 215 12.92 -0.75 -16.39
CA VAL A 215 12.82 -0.32 -17.79
C VAL A 215 11.37 0.00 -18.15
N TYR A 216 10.43 -0.89 -17.81
CA TYR A 216 9.01 -0.65 -18.08
C TYR A 216 8.47 0.56 -17.31
N LEU A 217 8.89 0.75 -16.06
CA LEU A 217 8.49 1.90 -15.24
C LEU A 217 8.97 3.21 -15.87
N ARG A 218 10.23 3.26 -16.32
CA ARG A 218 10.79 4.43 -17.02
C ARG A 218 10.02 4.75 -18.30
N ASP A 219 9.74 3.73 -19.12
CA ASP A 219 9.07 3.90 -20.40
C ASP A 219 7.59 4.30 -20.23
N LEU A 220 6.91 3.78 -19.21
CA LEU A 220 5.54 4.15 -18.89
C LEU A 220 5.48 5.57 -18.33
N ARG A 221 6.41 5.97 -17.46
CA ARG A 221 6.50 7.33 -16.93
C ARG A 221 6.66 8.40 -18.03
N GLN A 222 7.31 8.08 -19.15
CA GLN A 222 7.41 9.04 -20.27
C GLN A 222 6.08 9.29 -21.00
N LYS A 223 5.07 8.44 -20.76
CA LYS A 223 3.76 8.49 -21.41
C LYS A 223 2.68 9.13 -20.54
N ILE A 224 2.92 9.23 -19.23
CA ILE A 224 1.99 9.72 -18.20
C ILE A 224 2.53 11.04 -17.66
#